data_AF-A0A420PDD1-F1
#
_entry.id   AF-A0A420PDD1-F1
#
_cell.length_a   1.000
_cell.length_b   1.000
_cell.length_c   1.000
_cell.angle_alpha   90.00
_cell.angle_beta   90.00
_cell.angle_gamma   90.00
#
_symmetry.space_group_name_H-M   'P 1'
#
loop_
_entity.id
_entity.type
_entity.pdbx_description
1 polymer ?
#
loop_
_entity_poly.entity_id
_entity_poly.type
_entity_poly.pdbx_seq_one_letter_code
_entity_poly.pdbx_strand_id
1 'polypeptide(L)'
;MHSPANFKAAQAVVSSRLRFQRGLSRDASNGTKRPLSLREAEKRYAGSKHTTIGHIAKKLEVANTLDINEVPDPRIGRPRQLTAEEEEAIVAFVI
;
A
#
# COMPACT_ATOMS: atom_id res chain seq x y z
N MET A 1 -2.40 -14.70 -5.09
CA MET A 1 -3.30 -13.71 -5.71
C MET A 1 -4.10 -13.05 -4.59
N HIS A 2 -4.13 -11.71 -4.48
CA HIS A 2 -4.95 -11.05 -3.46
C HIS A 2 -6.43 -11.20 -3.82
N SER A 3 -7.29 -11.54 -2.85
CA SER A 3 -8.74 -11.57 -3.09
C SER A 3 -9.22 -10.18 -3.58
N PRO A 4 -10.10 -10.12 -4.59
CA PRO A 4 -10.59 -8.86 -5.14
C PRO A 4 -11.25 -7.97 -4.08
N ALA A 5 -11.88 -8.56 -3.06
CA ALA A 5 -12.46 -7.83 -1.94
C ALA A 5 -11.39 -7.09 -1.10
N ASN A 6 -10.25 -7.73 -0.84
CA ASN A 6 -9.14 -7.10 -0.12
C ASN A 6 -8.54 -5.92 -0.89
N PHE A 7 -8.43 -6.07 -2.21
CA PHE A 7 -7.89 -5.02 -3.05
C PHE A 7 -8.81 -3.79 -3.09
N LYS A 8 -10.10 -4.00 -3.35
CA LYS A 8 -11.11 -2.93 -3.34
C LYS A 8 -11.16 -2.21 -2.00
N ALA A 9 -11.07 -2.96 -0.90
CA ALA A 9 -11.01 -2.39 0.44
C ALA A 9 -9.75 -1.54 0.67
N ALA A 10 -8.58 -2.01 0.22
CA ALA A 10 -7.33 -1.26 0.33
C ALA A 10 -7.35 0.03 -0.50
N GLN A 11 -7.82 -0.03 -1.75
CA GLN A 11 -8.00 1.16 -2.60
C GLN A 11 -8.91 2.20 -1.94
N ALA A 12 -10.00 1.77 -1.30
CA ALA A 12 -10.91 2.66 -0.61
C ALA A 12 -10.24 3.36 0.60
N VAL A 13 -9.38 2.64 1.32
CA VAL A 13 -8.61 3.21 2.44
C VAL A 13 -7.62 4.26 1.93
N VAL A 14 -6.81 3.93 0.92
CA VAL A 14 -5.79 4.84 0.37
C VAL A 14 -6.44 6.07 -0.26
N SER A 15 -7.49 5.89 -1.07
CA SER A 15 -8.23 7.01 -1.67
C SER A 15 -8.87 7.91 -0.61
N SER A 16 -9.38 7.35 0.48
CA SER A 16 -9.92 8.14 1.60
C SER A 16 -8.84 8.95 2.30
N ARG A 17 -7.65 8.37 2.53
CA ARG A 17 -6.50 9.07 3.12
C ARG A 17 -6.01 10.21 2.21
N LEU A 18 -5.91 9.95 0.91
CA LEU A 18 -5.50 10.95 -0.07
C LEU A 18 -6.49 12.13 -0.14
N ARG A 19 -7.79 11.84 -0.13
CA ARG A 19 -8.83 12.88 -0.07
C ARG A 19 -8.76 13.70 1.21
N PHE A 20 -8.48 13.05 2.35
CA PHE A 20 -8.28 13.72 3.63
C PHE A 20 -7.06 14.66 3.60
N GLN A 21 -5.91 14.18 3.11
CA GLN A 21 -4.70 14.99 2.94
C GLN A 21 -4.91 16.20 2.02
N ARG A 22 -5.73 16.05 0.97
CA ARG A 22 -6.09 17.14 0.04
C ARG A 22 -7.17 18.08 0.59
N GLY A 23 -7.65 17.89 1.81
CA GLY A 23 -8.73 18.70 2.39
C GLY A 23 -10.11 18.52 1.73
N LEU A 24 -10.26 17.48 0.90
CA LEU A 24 -11.49 17.15 0.16
C LEU A 24 -12.44 16.26 0.96
N SER A 25 -12.10 15.96 2.22
CA SER A 25 -12.91 15.15 3.14
C SER A 25 -13.67 16.07 4.10
N ARG A 26 -14.84 16.55 3.68
CA ARG A 26 -15.71 17.42 4.49
C ARG A 26 -17.04 16.71 4.79
N ASP A 27 -17.42 16.68 6.05
CA ASP A 27 -18.78 16.29 6.44
C ASP A 27 -19.72 17.51 6.42
N ALA A 28 -21.02 17.26 6.26
CA ALA A 28 -22.05 18.30 6.18
C ALA A 28 -22.15 19.20 7.44
N SER A 29 -21.49 18.81 8.53
CA SER A 29 -21.45 19.51 9.82
C SER A 29 -20.17 20.34 10.04
N ASN A 30 -19.49 20.78 8.97
CA ASN A 30 -18.28 21.61 9.01
C ASN A 30 -17.01 20.96 9.62
N GLY A 31 -17.05 19.67 9.95
CA GLY A 31 -15.87 18.93 10.41
C GLY A 31 -15.09 18.26 9.27
N THR A 32 -13.76 18.26 9.34
CA THR A 32 -12.93 17.39 8.50
C THR A 32 -13.21 15.94 8.86
N LYS A 33 -13.73 15.16 7.91
CA LYS A 33 -14.07 13.75 8.14
C LYS A 33 -12.80 12.92 8.19
N ARG A 34 -12.62 12.15 9.27
CA ARG A 34 -11.49 11.22 9.41
C ARG A 34 -11.45 10.23 8.24
N PRO A 35 -10.26 9.84 7.78
CA PRO A 35 -10.14 8.88 6.70
C PRO A 35 -10.65 7.49 7.12
N LEU A 36 -11.04 6.69 6.14
CA LEU A 36 -11.54 5.33 6.32
C LEU A 36 -10.53 4.47 7.10
N SER A 37 -10.96 3.94 8.24
CA SER A 37 -10.15 3.01 9.04
C SER A 37 -10.13 1.60 8.42
N LEU A 38 -9.08 0.83 8.68
CA LEU A 38 -8.97 -0.55 8.20
C LEU A 38 -10.12 -1.44 8.72
N ARG A 39 -10.55 -1.23 9.97
CA ARG A 39 -11.68 -1.96 10.58
C ARG A 39 -13.01 -1.61 9.94
N GLU A 40 -13.21 -0.34 9.56
CA GLU A 40 -14.39 0.04 8.78
C GLU A 40 -14.33 -0.52 7.36
N ALA A 41 -13.16 -0.54 6.72
CA ALA A 41 -12.99 -1.14 5.41
C ALA A 41 -13.33 -2.63 5.43
N GLU A 42 -12.84 -3.37 6.43
CA GLU A 42 -13.18 -4.79 6.61
C GLU A 42 -14.70 -5.02 6.74
N LYS A 43 -15.40 -4.17 7.50
CA LYS A 43 -16.86 -4.23 7.63
C LYS A 43 -17.60 -3.88 6.33
N ARG A 44 -17.09 -2.91 5.55
CA ARG A 44 -17.71 -2.45 4.30
C ARG A 44 -17.53 -3.43 3.15
N TYR A 45 -16.43 -4.19 3.14
CA TYR A 45 -16.08 -5.10 2.06
C TYR A 45 -16.09 -6.55 2.57
N ALA A 46 -17.23 -7.23 2.41
CA ALA A 46 -17.38 -8.63 2.80
C ALA A 46 -16.32 -9.53 2.14
N GLY A 47 -15.74 -10.45 2.92
CA GLY A 47 -14.67 -11.33 2.48
C GLY A 47 -13.28 -10.70 2.44
N SER A 48 -13.14 -9.45 2.89
CA SER A 48 -11.84 -8.83 3.14
C SER A 48 -11.36 -9.09 4.58
N LYS A 49 -10.04 -9.02 4.81
CA LYS A 49 -9.39 -9.22 6.11
C LYS A 49 -8.54 -8.01 6.46
N HIS A 50 -8.72 -7.46 7.65
CA HIS A 50 -8.02 -6.26 8.15
C HIS A 50 -6.51 -6.27 7.88
N THR A 51 -5.84 -7.38 8.20
CA THR A 51 -4.38 -7.53 8.03
C THR A 51 -3.96 -7.44 6.57
N THR A 52 -4.64 -8.16 5.69
CA THR A 52 -4.37 -8.16 4.24
C THR A 52 -4.65 -6.79 3.62
N ILE A 53 -5.73 -6.11 4.03
CA ILE A 53 -6.04 -4.75 3.60
C ILE A 53 -4.90 -3.80 3.97
N GLY A 54 -4.41 -3.88 5.22
CA GLY A 54 -3.31 -3.04 5.69
C GLY A 54 -2.01 -3.25 4.89
N HIS A 55 -1.66 -4.49 4.58
CA HIS A 55 -0.49 -4.80 3.75
C HIS A 55 -0.62 -4.24 2.32
N ILE A 56 -1.77 -4.41 1.67
CA ILE A 56 -1.99 -3.90 0.31
C ILE A 56 -2.03 -2.37 0.32
N ALA A 57 -2.72 -1.75 1.28
CA ALA A 57 -2.80 -0.30 1.41
C ALA A 57 -1.40 0.32 1.57
N LYS A 58 -0.53 -0.29 2.41
CA LYS A 58 0.85 0.16 2.57
C LYS A 58 1.63 0.10 1.25
N LYS A 59 1.46 -0.97 0.46
CA LYS A 59 2.11 -1.09 -0.85
C LYS A 59 1.64 -0.01 -1.83
N LEU A 60 0.34 0.23 -1.89
CA LEU A 60 -0.27 1.26 -2.74
C LEU A 60 0.21 2.67 -2.35
N GLU A 61 0.31 2.96 -1.05
CA GLU A 61 0.82 4.23 -0.55
C GLU A 61 2.28 4.46 -0.90
N VAL A 62 3.13 3.43 -0.78
CA VAL A 62 4.55 3.50 -1.16
C VAL A 62 4.72 3.69 -2.66
N ALA A 63 3.91 3.00 -3.47
CA ALA A 63 3.90 3.17 -4.92
C ALA A 63 3.31 4.52 -5.36
N ASN A 64 2.61 5.23 -4.46
CA ASN A 64 1.81 6.41 -4.78
C ASN A 64 0.80 6.15 -5.91
N THR A 65 0.28 4.92 -5.99
CA THR A 65 -0.70 4.48 -6.99
C THR A 65 -1.94 3.90 -6.33
N LEU A 66 -3.06 3.94 -7.04
CA LEU A 66 -4.27 3.21 -6.65
C LEU A 66 -4.41 1.88 -7.42
N ASP A 67 -3.66 1.70 -8.50
CA ASP A 67 -3.65 0.45 -9.25
C ASP A 67 -2.56 -0.51 -8.71
N ILE A 68 -2.97 -1.75 -8.45
CA ILE A 68 -2.04 -2.81 -8.03
C ILE A 68 -1.15 -3.29 -9.16
N ASN A 69 -1.57 -3.13 -10.42
CA ASN A 69 -0.74 -3.50 -11.57
C ASN A 69 0.48 -2.55 -11.71
N GLU A 70 0.35 -1.33 -11.20
CA GLU A 70 1.43 -0.34 -11.15
C GLU A 70 2.30 -0.48 -9.89
N VAL A 71 1.88 -1.31 -8.92
CA VAL A 71 2.71 -1.61 -7.74
C VAL A 71 3.83 -2.54 -8.21
N PRO A 72 5.10 -2.14 -8.07
CA PRO A 72 6.21 -3.03 -8.36
C PRO A 72 6.09 -4.26 -7.46
N ASP A 73 5.89 -5.45 -8.03
CA ASP A 73 5.91 -6.68 -7.23
C ASP A 73 7.37 -6.97 -6.85
N PRO A 74 7.76 -6.92 -5.56
CA PRO A 74 9.11 -7.32 -5.15
C PRO A 74 9.37 -8.82 -5.41
N ARG A 75 8.37 -9.58 -5.89
CA ARG A 75 8.54 -10.96 -6.36
C ARG A 75 9.21 -11.06 -7.74
N ILE A 76 9.73 -9.97 -8.30
CA ILE A 76 10.70 -10.05 -9.38
C ILE A 76 12.06 -10.41 -8.75
N GLY A 77 12.27 -11.72 -8.61
CA GLY A 77 13.55 -12.33 -8.30
C GLY A 77 13.72 -12.76 -6.85
N ARG A 78 13.99 -14.05 -6.65
CA ARG A 78 14.84 -14.49 -5.51
C ARG A 78 16.07 -13.56 -5.49
N PRO A 79 16.54 -13.06 -4.34
CA PRO A 79 17.77 -12.31 -4.31
C PRO A 79 18.86 -13.14 -5.01
N ARG A 80 19.41 -12.61 -6.11
CA ARG A 80 20.57 -13.23 -6.76
C ARG A 80 21.71 -13.12 -5.74
N GLN A 81 22.38 -14.23 -5.45
CA GLN A 81 23.66 -14.14 -4.74
C GLN A 81 24.62 -13.34 -5.62
N LEU A 82 25.18 -12.27 -5.07
CA LEU A 82 26.21 -11.48 -5.72
C LEU A 82 27.41 -12.41 -5.97
N THR A 83 28.10 -12.21 -7.09
CA THR A 83 29.38 -12.88 -7.30
C THR A 83 30.45 -12.23 -6.42
N ALA A 84 31.51 -12.95 -6.06
CA ALA A 84 32.56 -12.44 -5.16
C ALA A 84 33.14 -11.09 -5.64
N GLU A 85 33.24 -10.90 -6.95
CA GLU A 85 33.69 -9.64 -7.58
C GLU A 85 32.74 -8.46 -7.30
N GLU A 86 31.43 -8.71 -7.29
CA GLU A 86 30.41 -7.67 -7.03
C GLU A 86 30.32 -7.34 -5.54
N GLU A 87 30.58 -8.31 -4.66
CA GLU A 87 30.68 -8.07 -3.21
C GLU A 87 31.93 -7.24 -2.88
N GLU A 88 33.07 -7.55 -3.50
CA GLU A 88 34.33 -6.82 -3.31
C GLU A 88 34.23 -5.37 -3.81
N ALA A 89 33.53 -5.11 -4.91
CA ALA A 89 33.28 -3.76 -5.42
C ALA A 89 32.43 -2.90 -4.48
N ILE A 90 31.46 -3.50 -3.78
CA ILE A 90 30.65 -2.79 -2.76
C ILE A 90 31.50 -2.48 -1.52
N VAL A 91 32.33 -3.43 -1.08
CA VAL A 91 33.23 -3.22 0.06
C VAL A 91 34.28 -2.14 -0.26
N ALA A 92 34.78 -2.09 -1.49
CA ALA A 92 35.75 -1.09 -1.94
C ALA A 92 35.19 0.35 -1.96
N PHE A 93 33.87 0.53 -2.10
CA PHE A 93 33.22 1.86 -2.13
C PHE A 93 32.89 2.40 -0.73
N VAL A 94 33.07 1.60 0.34
CA VAL A 94 32.81 1.98 1.73
C VAL A 94 34.10 2.46 2.45
N ILE A 95 35.17 2.74 1.70
CA ILE A 95 36.43 3.28 2.20
C ILE A 95 36.59 4.74 1.79
#